data_AF-A0AAW1N248-F1
#
_entry.id   AF-A0AAW1N248-F1
#
_cell.length_a   1.000
_cell.length_b   1.000
_cell.length_c   1.000
_cell.angle_alpha   90.00
_cell.angle_beta   90.00
_cell.angle_gamma   90.00
#
_symmetry.space_group_name_H-M   'P 1'
#
loop_
_entity.id
_entity.type
_entity.pdbx_description
1 polymer ?
#
loop_
_entity_poly.entity_id
_entity_poly.type
_entity_poly.pdbx_seq_one_letter_code
_entity_poly.pdbx_strand_id
1 'polypeptide(L)'
;MKSDKTRYQPIADKFSGQIWDSLADITQIPVGTQIPVGTPAAMFPNNKILQTILKSYLVFHMKAFDKIATCHYRESRDAFFENILNVPMLIFGSKIDPVATEETLRSLKDHLESKGSKVYWKIWDDSPHVSHLFKYPEEYTQITTDYLRDMKALPPKGRT
;
A
#
# COMPACT_ATOMS: atom_id res chain seq x y z
N MET A 1 17.82 0.69 -6.31
CA MET A 1 17.50 -0.64 -6.88
C MET A 1 17.23 -0.58 -8.38
N LYS A 2 16.22 0.16 -8.87
CA LYS A 2 15.93 0.22 -10.31
C LYS A 2 17.08 0.79 -11.16
N SER A 3 17.79 1.79 -10.64
CA SER A 3 18.90 2.49 -11.32
C SER A 3 20.25 1.76 -11.27
N ASP A 4 20.42 0.77 -10.38
CA ASP A 4 21.68 0.04 -10.19
C ASP A 4 21.38 -1.39 -9.70
N LYS A 5 20.80 -2.21 -10.59
CA LYS A 5 20.37 -3.57 -10.23
C LYS A 5 21.53 -4.39 -9.68
N THR A 6 22.69 -4.36 -10.35
CA THR A 6 23.85 -5.18 -9.98
C THR A 6 24.30 -4.94 -8.54
N ARG A 7 24.34 -3.68 -8.09
CA ARG A 7 24.72 -3.35 -6.71
C ARG A 7 23.72 -3.86 -5.68
N TYR A 8 22.43 -3.80 -5.98
CA TYR A 8 21.37 -4.09 -5.00
C TYR A 8 20.77 -5.50 -5.11
N GLN A 9 21.07 -6.24 -6.17
CA GLN A 9 20.57 -7.61 -6.38
C GLN A 9 20.87 -8.54 -5.19
N PRO A 10 22.07 -8.53 -4.57
CA PRO A 10 22.34 -9.39 -3.42
C PRO A 10 21.48 -9.11 -2.20
N ILE A 11 20.89 -7.91 -2.09
CA ILE A 11 19.92 -7.56 -1.05
C ILE A 11 18.51 -7.94 -1.51
N ALA A 12 18.16 -7.65 -2.77
CA ALA A 12 16.87 -8.00 -3.37
C ALA A 12 16.57 -9.50 -3.25
N ASP A 13 17.57 -10.35 -3.48
CA ASP A 13 17.45 -11.82 -3.43
C ASP A 13 17.16 -12.36 -2.02
N LYS A 14 17.31 -11.53 -0.98
CA LYS A 14 17.01 -11.92 0.41
C LYS A 14 15.56 -11.70 0.79
N PHE A 15 14.79 -10.95 0.00
CA PHE A 15 13.38 -10.76 0.26
C PHE A 15 12.63 -12.02 -0.18
N SER A 16 11.77 -12.55 0.69
CA SER A 16 10.89 -13.68 0.37
C SER A 16 9.46 -13.26 0.11
N GLY A 17 9.05 -12.06 0.56
CA GLY A 17 7.72 -11.51 0.39
C GLY A 17 7.59 -10.10 0.97
N GLN A 18 6.48 -9.43 0.70
CA GLN A 18 6.14 -8.11 1.22
C GLN A 18 4.76 -8.11 1.92
N ILE A 19 4.56 -7.28 2.93
CA ILE A 19 3.25 -7.08 3.58
C ILE A 19 2.97 -5.59 3.59
N TRP A 20 1.77 -5.21 3.18
CA TRP A 20 1.33 -3.82 3.12
C TRP A 20 -0.03 -3.68 3.79
N ASP A 21 -0.11 -2.75 4.73
CA ASP A 21 -1.34 -2.40 5.45
C ASP A 21 -1.77 -0.99 5.02
N SER A 22 -2.99 -0.88 4.47
CA SER A 22 -3.62 0.38 4.11
C SER A 22 -2.79 1.22 3.13
N LEU A 23 -2.43 0.63 1.97
CA LEU A 23 -1.60 1.28 0.94
C LEU A 23 -2.18 2.62 0.48
N ALA A 24 -1.57 3.71 0.96
CA ALA A 24 -1.97 5.05 0.60
C ALA A 24 -1.31 5.46 -0.73
N ASP A 25 -2.08 5.44 -1.82
CA ASP A 25 -1.57 5.84 -3.14
C ASP A 25 -1.55 7.37 -3.28
N ILE A 26 -0.39 7.86 -3.68
CA ILE A 26 -0.03 9.27 -3.82
C ILE A 26 -0.27 9.80 -5.24
N THR A 27 -0.31 8.96 -6.29
CA THR A 27 -0.08 9.52 -7.66
C THR A 27 -0.75 8.86 -8.86
N GLN A 28 -1.78 8.01 -8.75
CA GLN A 28 -2.45 7.55 -9.99
C GLN A 28 -2.85 8.75 -10.86
N ILE A 29 -2.73 8.68 -12.19
CA ILE A 29 -3.25 9.72 -13.09
C ILE A 29 -4.04 8.95 -14.15
N PRO A 30 -5.35 9.22 -14.35
CA PRO A 30 -6.12 10.32 -13.76
C PRO A 30 -6.80 9.92 -12.43
N VAL A 31 -6.04 9.59 -11.37
CA VAL A 31 -6.52 9.40 -9.98
C VAL A 31 -5.49 10.01 -9.02
N GLY A 32 -5.17 11.30 -9.23
CA GLY A 32 -4.14 12.04 -8.48
C GLY A 32 -4.68 12.57 -7.16
N THR A 33 -5.48 11.74 -6.49
CA THR A 33 -6.53 12.22 -5.58
C THR A 33 -6.65 11.39 -4.32
N GLN A 34 -6.06 10.21 -4.16
CA GLN A 34 -6.27 9.44 -2.92
C GLN A 34 -5.68 10.13 -1.67
N ILE A 35 -4.39 10.50 -1.64
CA ILE A 35 -3.89 11.33 -0.53
C ILE A 35 -4.59 12.71 -0.47
N PRO A 36 -4.67 13.51 -1.56
CA PRO A 36 -5.30 14.83 -1.48
C PRO A 36 -6.82 14.83 -1.26
N VAL A 37 -7.53 13.70 -1.36
CA VAL A 37 -8.99 13.58 -1.12
C VAL A 37 -9.27 12.74 0.11
N GLY A 38 -8.65 11.57 0.21
CA GLY A 38 -8.77 10.64 1.31
C GLY A 38 -8.23 11.19 2.62
N THR A 39 -7.06 11.83 2.63
CA THR A 39 -6.51 12.41 3.86
C THR A 39 -7.42 13.50 4.43
N PRO A 40 -7.89 14.49 3.65
CA PRO A 40 -8.87 15.44 4.16
C PRO A 40 -10.19 14.79 4.59
N ALA A 41 -10.69 13.78 3.86
CA ALA A 41 -11.91 13.07 4.22
C ALA A 41 -11.78 12.32 5.55
N ALA A 42 -10.64 11.70 5.80
CA ALA A 42 -10.33 11.01 7.06
C ALA A 42 -10.18 12.00 8.24
N MET A 43 -9.53 13.14 8.01
CA MET A 43 -9.29 14.13 9.07
C MET A 43 -10.53 14.99 9.41
N PHE A 44 -11.34 15.31 8.40
CA PHE A 44 -12.46 16.24 8.53
C PHE A 44 -13.77 15.65 7.99
N PRO A 45 -14.23 14.47 8.43
CA PRO A 45 -15.31 13.72 7.78
C PRO A 45 -16.60 14.53 7.57
N ASN A 46 -16.90 15.45 8.50
CA ASN A 46 -18.12 16.26 8.50
C ASN A 46 -17.91 17.72 8.07
N ASN A 47 -16.70 18.13 7.65
CA ASN A 47 -16.41 19.53 7.30
C ASN A 47 -15.84 19.66 5.88
N LYS A 48 -16.74 19.86 4.90
CA LYS A 48 -16.40 19.97 3.47
C LYS A 48 -15.54 21.18 3.14
N ILE A 49 -15.63 22.25 3.92
CA ILE A 49 -14.81 23.45 3.72
C ILE A 49 -13.35 23.13 4.05
N LEU A 50 -13.10 22.56 5.24
CA LEU A 50 -11.75 22.14 5.64
C LEU A 50 -11.20 21.03 4.74
N GLN A 51 -12.04 20.10 4.28
CA GLN A 51 -11.63 19.11 3.27
C GLN A 51 -11.09 19.77 2.00
N THR A 52 -11.81 20.79 1.50
CA THR A 52 -11.44 21.49 0.27
C THR A 52 -10.16 22.31 0.43
N ILE A 53 -10.02 23.00 1.56
CA ILE A 53 -8.81 23.79 1.88
C ILE A 53 -7.59 22.87 1.96
N LEU A 54 -7.67 21.78 2.74
CA LEU A 54 -6.54 20.86 2.91
C LEU A 54 -6.20 20.15 1.59
N LYS A 55 -7.21 19.72 0.81
CA LYS A 55 -6.99 19.18 -0.54
C LYS A 55 -6.18 20.15 -1.40
N SER A 56 -6.60 21.41 -1.43
CA SER A 56 -5.97 22.45 -2.26
C SER A 56 -4.53 22.70 -1.83
N TYR A 57 -4.28 22.74 -0.51
CA TYR A 57 -2.95 22.84 0.06
C TYR A 57 -2.07 21.65 -0.33
N LEU A 58 -2.55 20.41 -0.17
CA LEU A 58 -1.77 19.20 -0.48
C LEU A 58 -1.41 19.14 -1.98
N VAL A 59 -2.36 19.46 -2.86
CA VAL A 59 -2.10 19.53 -4.31
C VAL A 59 -1.05 20.61 -4.63
N PHE A 60 -1.19 21.80 -4.03
CA PHE A 60 -0.22 22.87 -4.22
C PHE A 60 1.17 22.48 -3.72
N HIS A 61 1.26 21.93 -2.50
CA HIS A 61 2.52 21.48 -1.90
C HIS A 61 3.21 20.44 -2.79
N MET A 62 2.48 19.40 -3.21
CA MET A 62 3.05 18.36 -4.08
C MET A 62 3.53 18.91 -5.43
N LYS A 63 2.85 19.91 -6.01
CA LYS A 63 3.32 20.55 -7.24
C LYS A 63 4.52 21.47 -7.02
N ALA A 64 4.50 22.27 -5.95
CA ALA A 64 5.56 23.23 -5.65
C ALA A 64 6.88 22.52 -5.32
N PHE A 65 6.81 21.38 -4.62
CA PHE A 65 7.96 20.58 -4.21
C PHE A 65 8.23 19.40 -5.14
N ASP A 66 7.79 19.48 -6.41
CA ASP A 66 7.85 18.36 -7.34
C ASP A 66 9.25 17.77 -7.50
N LYS A 67 10.23 18.64 -7.76
CA LYS A 67 11.63 18.26 -7.98
C LYS A 67 12.40 17.95 -6.69
N ILE A 68 11.81 18.23 -5.54
CA ILE A 68 12.47 18.12 -4.23
C ILE A 68 11.98 16.89 -3.48
N ALA A 69 10.68 16.59 -3.54
CA ALA A 69 10.06 15.51 -2.76
C ALA A 69 9.09 14.66 -3.60
N THR A 70 8.22 15.28 -4.40
CA THR A 70 7.15 14.53 -5.09
C THR A 70 7.67 13.61 -6.18
N CYS A 71 8.81 13.91 -6.78
CA CYS A 71 9.51 13.01 -7.69
C CYS A 71 9.84 11.67 -7.02
N HIS A 72 10.35 11.68 -5.79
CA HIS A 72 10.70 10.47 -5.05
C HIS A 72 9.46 9.64 -4.70
N TYR A 73 8.36 10.31 -4.37
CA TYR A 73 7.06 9.67 -4.19
C TYR A 73 6.62 8.92 -5.47
N ARG A 74 6.70 9.55 -6.64
CA ARG A 74 6.40 8.87 -7.92
C ARG A 74 7.34 7.70 -8.19
N GLU A 75 8.65 7.88 -8.01
CA GLU A 75 9.64 6.83 -8.24
C GLU A 75 9.42 5.62 -7.33
N SER A 76 9.12 5.85 -6.05
CA SER A 76 8.78 4.79 -5.09
C SER A 76 7.51 4.06 -5.49
N ARG A 77 6.49 4.79 -5.94
CA ARG A 77 5.27 4.16 -6.48
C ARG A 77 5.59 3.29 -7.69
N ASP A 78 6.29 3.82 -8.68
CA ASP A 78 6.60 3.07 -9.90
C ASP A 78 7.40 1.80 -9.55
N ALA A 79 8.35 1.89 -8.62
CA ALA A 79 9.08 0.73 -8.11
C ALA A 79 8.16 -0.32 -7.46
N PHE A 80 7.13 0.13 -6.74
CA PHE A 80 6.14 -0.74 -6.11
C PHE A 80 5.20 -1.41 -7.13
N PHE A 81 4.63 -0.66 -8.07
CA PHE A 81 3.76 -1.19 -9.14
C PHE A 81 4.50 -2.10 -10.13
N GLU A 82 5.81 -1.90 -10.29
CA GLU A 82 6.67 -2.81 -11.06
C GLU A 82 7.10 -4.05 -10.27
N ASN A 83 6.75 -4.16 -8.97
CA ASN A 83 7.22 -5.19 -8.06
C ASN A 83 8.69 -5.54 -8.29
N ILE A 84 9.59 -4.55 -8.16
CA ILE A 84 11.00 -4.71 -8.56
C ILE A 84 11.76 -5.80 -7.80
N LEU A 85 11.18 -6.31 -6.69
CA LEU A 85 11.70 -7.46 -5.94
C LEU A 85 11.26 -8.81 -6.52
N ASN A 86 10.20 -8.84 -7.33
CA ASN A 86 9.59 -10.05 -7.89
C ASN A 86 9.27 -11.12 -6.82
N VAL A 87 8.77 -10.67 -5.67
CA VAL A 87 8.35 -11.53 -4.55
C VAL A 87 6.84 -11.46 -4.36
N PRO A 88 6.21 -12.46 -3.72
CA PRO A 88 4.81 -12.38 -3.34
C PRO A 88 4.50 -11.19 -2.43
N MET A 89 3.23 -10.78 -2.41
CA MET A 89 2.76 -9.63 -1.63
C MET A 89 1.48 -9.97 -0.87
N LEU A 90 1.38 -9.55 0.38
CA LEU A 90 0.15 -9.54 1.16
C LEU A 90 -0.34 -8.09 1.30
N ILE A 91 -1.59 -7.83 0.92
CA ILE A 91 -2.22 -6.51 0.98
C ILE A 91 -3.43 -6.55 1.92
N PHE A 92 -3.44 -5.65 2.90
CA PHE A 92 -4.56 -5.42 3.80
C PHE A 92 -5.28 -4.11 3.44
N GLY A 93 -6.61 -4.12 3.53
CA GLY A 93 -7.44 -2.93 3.29
C GLY A 93 -8.84 -3.03 3.88
N SER A 94 -9.65 -2.00 3.66
CA SER A 94 -11.02 -1.93 4.16
C SER A 94 -11.95 -1.21 3.19
N LYS A 95 -13.23 -1.63 3.15
CA LYS A 95 -14.24 -1.03 2.27
C LYS A 95 -14.58 0.42 2.63
N ILE A 96 -14.41 0.79 3.90
CA ILE A 96 -14.67 2.15 4.38
C ILE A 96 -13.42 3.05 4.35
N ASP A 97 -12.27 2.55 3.90
CA ASP A 97 -11.03 3.32 3.89
C ASP A 97 -11.07 4.39 2.78
N PRO A 98 -11.10 5.69 3.13
CA PRO A 98 -11.17 6.75 2.14
C PRO A 98 -9.82 7.07 1.52
N VAL A 99 -8.71 6.50 2.02
CA VAL A 99 -7.33 6.73 1.58
C VAL A 99 -6.81 5.57 0.73
N ALA A 100 -7.01 4.34 1.20
CA ALA A 100 -6.64 3.10 0.52
C ALA A 100 -7.89 2.35 0.05
N THR A 101 -8.66 2.99 -0.84
CA THR A 101 -9.96 2.44 -1.26
C THR A 101 -9.85 1.04 -1.86
N GLU A 102 -10.87 0.21 -1.64
CA GLU A 102 -10.95 -1.15 -2.19
C GLU A 102 -10.72 -1.18 -3.71
N GLU A 103 -11.29 -0.21 -4.45
CA GLU A 103 -11.12 -0.11 -5.91
C GLU A 103 -9.65 0.04 -6.31
N THR A 104 -8.93 0.93 -5.62
CA THR A 104 -7.50 1.16 -5.89
C THR A 104 -6.67 -0.08 -5.56
N LEU A 105 -6.94 -0.75 -4.42
CA LEU A 105 -6.26 -1.98 -4.03
C LEU A 105 -6.54 -3.14 -4.98
N ARG A 106 -7.79 -3.25 -5.46
CA ARG A 106 -8.20 -4.27 -6.45
C ARG A 106 -7.50 -4.05 -7.79
N SER A 107 -7.50 -2.82 -8.30
CA SER A 107 -6.79 -2.49 -9.54
C SER A 107 -5.28 -2.77 -9.44
N LEU A 108 -4.67 -2.47 -8.28
CA LEU A 108 -3.29 -2.81 -8.00
C LEU A 108 -3.05 -4.32 -8.00
N LYS A 109 -3.91 -5.10 -7.31
CA LYS A 109 -3.82 -6.55 -7.29
C LYS A 109 -3.88 -7.12 -8.70
N ASP A 110 -4.86 -6.72 -9.49
CA ASP A 110 -5.04 -7.20 -10.87
C ASP A 110 -3.83 -6.84 -11.74
N HIS A 111 -3.27 -5.64 -11.57
CA HIS A 111 -2.06 -5.21 -12.25
C HIS A 111 -0.86 -6.10 -11.90
N LEU A 112 -0.61 -6.34 -10.61
CA LEU A 112 0.50 -7.16 -10.14
C LEU A 112 0.37 -8.63 -10.58
N GLU A 113 -0.84 -9.20 -10.49
CA GLU A 113 -1.12 -10.57 -10.94
C GLU A 113 -0.98 -10.72 -12.45
N SER A 114 -1.37 -9.70 -13.24
CA SER A 114 -1.16 -9.71 -14.70
C SER A 114 0.32 -9.78 -15.11
N LYS A 115 1.22 -9.33 -14.21
CA LYS A 115 2.68 -9.43 -14.37
C LYS A 115 3.28 -10.71 -13.79
N GLY A 116 2.45 -11.64 -13.30
CA GLY A 116 2.87 -12.91 -12.72
C GLY A 116 3.24 -12.85 -11.24
N SER A 117 3.00 -11.74 -10.54
CA SER A 117 3.22 -11.66 -9.09
C SER A 117 2.10 -12.38 -8.32
N LYS A 118 2.45 -13.15 -7.29
CA LYS A 118 1.46 -13.77 -6.39
C LYS A 118 1.00 -12.75 -5.35
N VAL A 119 -0.28 -12.41 -5.34
CA VAL A 119 -0.86 -11.45 -4.38
C VAL A 119 -1.87 -12.15 -3.48
N TYR A 120 -1.65 -12.03 -2.18
CA TYR A 120 -2.60 -12.34 -1.12
C TYR A 120 -3.26 -11.03 -0.71
N TRP A 121 -4.55 -11.06 -0.39
CA TRP A 121 -5.18 -9.87 0.16
C TRP A 121 -6.35 -10.19 1.07
N LYS A 122 -6.62 -9.26 1.99
CA LYS A 122 -7.80 -9.28 2.85
C LYS A 122 -8.36 -7.87 2.93
N ILE A 123 -9.63 -7.75 2.57
CA ILE A 123 -10.42 -6.53 2.68
C ILE A 123 -11.47 -6.73 3.76
N TRP A 124 -11.43 -5.92 4.82
CA TRP A 124 -12.46 -5.89 5.86
C TRP A 124 -13.59 -4.92 5.50
N ASP A 125 -14.76 -5.10 6.11
CA ASP A 125 -15.91 -4.25 5.79
C ASP A 125 -15.83 -2.87 6.43
N ASP A 126 -15.30 -2.74 7.66
CA ASP A 126 -15.53 -1.56 8.47
C ASP A 126 -14.36 -1.18 9.40
N SER A 127 -13.12 -1.61 9.10
CA SER A 127 -11.96 -1.14 9.86
C SER A 127 -11.49 0.23 9.35
N PRO A 128 -11.18 1.19 10.24
CA PRO A 128 -10.58 2.46 9.84
C PRO A 128 -9.22 2.27 9.17
N HIS A 129 -8.80 3.26 8.38
CA HIS A 129 -7.45 3.34 7.81
C HIS A 129 -6.39 3.04 8.88
N VAL A 130 -5.39 2.21 8.55
CA VAL A 130 -4.27 1.78 9.42
C VAL A 130 -4.67 1.17 10.77
N SER A 131 -5.91 0.69 10.90
CA SER A 131 -6.46 0.18 12.17
C SER A 131 -6.86 -1.29 12.12
N HIS A 132 -6.47 -2.02 11.08
CA HIS A 132 -6.89 -3.40 10.86
C HIS A 132 -6.43 -4.35 11.97
N LEU A 133 -5.16 -4.29 12.36
CA LEU A 133 -4.61 -5.10 13.46
C LEU A 133 -5.33 -4.81 14.80
N PHE A 134 -5.63 -3.54 15.09
CA PHE A 134 -6.30 -3.18 16.33
C PHE A 134 -7.74 -3.68 16.37
N LYS A 135 -8.44 -3.63 15.24
CA LYS A 135 -9.85 -4.07 15.16
C LYS A 135 -10.01 -5.58 15.06
N TYR A 136 -9.11 -6.24 14.32
CA TYR A 136 -9.15 -7.68 14.02
C TYR A 136 -7.85 -8.38 14.39
N PRO A 137 -7.41 -8.34 15.67
CA PRO A 137 -6.08 -8.80 16.06
C PRO A 137 -5.85 -10.28 15.76
N GLU A 138 -6.84 -11.13 16.04
CA GLU A 138 -6.73 -12.58 15.83
C GLU A 138 -6.65 -12.92 14.33
N GLU A 139 -7.59 -12.40 13.53
CA GLU A 139 -7.64 -12.67 12.09
C GLU A 139 -6.42 -12.08 11.36
N TYR A 140 -6.06 -10.83 11.66
CA TYR A 140 -4.88 -10.17 11.10
C TYR A 140 -3.62 -10.98 11.38
N THR A 141 -3.43 -11.41 12.63
CA THR A 141 -2.26 -12.19 13.06
C THR A 141 -2.24 -13.55 12.38
N GLN A 142 -3.40 -14.23 12.28
CA GLN A 142 -3.48 -15.53 11.63
C GLN A 142 -3.10 -15.44 10.15
N ILE A 143 -3.68 -14.48 9.40
CA ILE A 143 -3.37 -14.26 7.98
C ILE A 143 -1.90 -13.92 7.79
N THR A 144 -1.37 -13.01 8.62
CA THR A 144 0.04 -12.61 8.58
C THR A 144 0.96 -13.80 8.84
N THR A 145 0.66 -14.62 9.85
CA THR A 145 1.47 -15.77 10.21
C THR A 145 1.44 -16.84 9.12
N ASP A 146 0.27 -17.10 8.52
CA ASP A 146 0.14 -18.07 7.42
C ASP A 146 0.90 -17.60 6.18
N TYR A 147 0.81 -16.31 5.85
CA TYR A 147 1.63 -15.73 4.79
C TYR A 147 3.13 -15.87 5.05
N LEU A 148 3.59 -15.56 6.28
CA LEU A 148 5.00 -15.71 6.64
C LEU A 148 5.47 -17.19 6.58
N ARG A 149 4.60 -18.15 6.87
CA ARG A 149 4.88 -19.59 6.67
C ARG A 149 5.00 -19.95 5.19
N ASP A 150 4.08 -19.44 4.36
CA ASP A 150 4.15 -19.62 2.90
C ASP A 150 5.46 -19.07 2.32
N MET A 151 5.95 -17.94 2.86
CA MET A 151 7.22 -17.33 2.49
C MET A 151 8.44 -18.03 3.14
N LYS A 152 8.22 -19.12 3.89
CA LYS A 152 9.24 -19.86 4.65
C LYS A 152 10.02 -19.01 5.67
N ALA A 153 9.44 -17.89 6.09
CA ALA A 153 9.99 -17.02 7.12
C ALA A 153 9.67 -17.50 8.54
N LEU A 154 8.66 -18.37 8.69
CA LEU A 154 8.28 -19.01 9.95
C LEU A 154 8.19 -20.53 9.79
N PRO A 155 8.41 -21.31 10.88
CA PRO A 155 8.25 -22.76 10.85
C PRO A 155 6.79 -23.19 10.62
N PRO A 156 6.57 -24.43 10.13
CA PRO A 156 5.23 -24.98 9.96
C PRO A 156 4.47 -25.03 11.29
N LYS A 157 3.14 -24.86 11.23
CA LYS A 157 2.26 -24.96 12.40
C LYS A 157 2.40 -26.36 13.03
N GLY A 158 2.85 -26.45 14.28
CA GLY A 158 2.93 -27.71 15.04
C GLY A 158 4.33 -28.30 15.30
N ARG A 159 5.42 -27.57 15.04
CA ARG A 159 6.74 -27.90 15.63
C ARG A 159 7.07 -26.92 16.76
N THR A 160 6.69 -27.30 17.97
CA THR A 160 7.23 -26.78 19.25
C THR A 160 7.74 -27.97 20.04
#